data_AF-A0A401SKS2-F1
#
_entry.id   AF-A0A401SKS2-F1
#
_cell.length_a   1.000
_cell.length_b   1.000
_cell.length_c   1.000
_cell.angle_alpha   90.00
_cell.angle_beta   90.00
_cell.angle_gamma   90.00
#
_symmetry.space_group_name_H-M   'P 1'
#
loop_
_entity.id
_entity.type
_entity.pdbx_description
1 polymer ?
#
loop_
_entity_poly.entity_id
_entity_poly.type
_entity_poly.pdbx_seq_one_letter_code
_entity_poly.pdbx_strand_id
1 'polypeptide(L)'
;MGASTSTLPTNVQADSVTVAPQASPPSQCPMHQAKKEGCPMHQATAASTENASYPVPAHQEGAYEYVECPMKGGNRPQTADDIDPSNMMPPPNQMPSPDQPYPLSVVREESSIPRTHSEKHWVYPSEQMFWNAMIRKGWRWQNEDISADDMSNIIKIHNQNNEQAWKEILKWEALHAKECPCGPSLLRFGGKAKEYSPRARIRSLMGYELPFDRHDWIVNRCGREVRYVIDYYDGGEVDKSTYQFTALDVRPALDSFSAVWDRMKVAWWRWTS
;
A
#
# COMPACT_ATOMS: atom_id res chain seq x y z
N MET A 1 23.20 -8.67 75.24
CA MET A 1 23.09 -7.23 74.94
C MET A 1 22.19 -7.11 73.70
N GLY A 2 21.16 -6.28 73.63
CA GLY A 2 20.47 -5.45 74.63
C GLY A 2 19.03 -5.19 74.12
N ALA A 3 18.09 -4.89 75.00
CA ALA A 3 16.65 -4.80 74.66
C ALA A 3 16.13 -3.35 74.56
N SER A 4 14.84 -3.24 74.23
CA SER A 4 13.89 -2.15 74.58
C SER A 4 13.41 -1.16 73.50
N THR A 5 12.33 -1.57 72.82
CA THR A 5 11.01 -0.88 72.67
C THR A 5 10.82 0.62 72.98
N SER A 6 10.12 1.31 72.05
CA SER A 6 8.98 2.26 72.24
C SER A 6 9.22 3.60 73.00
N THR A 7 8.65 4.78 72.68
CA THR A 7 7.24 5.17 72.40
C THR A 7 7.15 6.67 71.95
N LEU A 8 6.04 7.11 71.32
CA LEU A 8 5.58 8.53 71.17
C LEU A 8 4.67 8.94 72.38
N PRO A 9 3.96 10.11 72.48
CA PRO A 9 3.80 11.32 71.64
C PRO A 9 4.07 12.66 72.44
N THR A 10 3.66 13.89 72.05
CA THR A 10 2.32 14.50 72.32
C THR A 10 2.15 15.95 71.77
N ASN A 11 1.09 16.16 70.95
CA ASN A 11 0.10 17.27 70.80
C ASN A 11 0.30 18.74 71.28
N VAL A 12 -0.12 19.71 70.42
CA VAL A 12 -0.87 20.99 70.72
C VAL A 12 -1.70 21.34 69.45
N GLN A 13 -3.04 21.22 69.42
CA GLN A 13 -4.10 22.27 69.48
C GLN A 13 -3.85 23.59 68.70
N ALA A 14 -4.85 24.34 68.20
CA ALA A 14 -6.24 24.09 67.74
C ALA A 14 -6.77 25.41 67.12
N ASP A 15 -7.74 25.37 66.19
CA ASP A 15 -8.97 26.19 66.30
C ASP A 15 -10.00 25.88 65.19
N SER A 16 -11.27 26.16 65.49
CA SER A 16 -12.45 25.71 64.74
C SER A 16 -13.42 26.83 64.38
N VAL A 17 -14.06 26.78 63.21
CA VAL A 17 -15.36 27.45 62.96
C VAL A 17 -16.29 26.55 62.13
N THR A 18 -17.59 26.65 62.40
CA THR A 18 -18.70 25.73 62.09
C THR A 18 -19.58 26.07 60.87
N VAL A 19 -20.05 25.03 60.17
CA VAL A 19 -21.44 24.73 59.71
C VAL A 19 -22.20 25.71 58.77
N ALA A 20 -22.89 25.13 57.76
CA ALA A 20 -23.71 25.79 56.72
C ALA A 20 -25.20 26.05 57.15
N PRO A 21 -26.08 26.68 56.33
CA PRO A 21 -26.74 25.96 55.20
C PRO A 21 -27.21 26.78 53.96
N GLN A 22 -27.38 26.03 52.85
CA GLN A 22 -28.34 26.15 51.72
C GLN A 22 -28.74 27.50 51.06
N ALA A 23 -28.57 27.55 49.74
CA ALA A 23 -29.53 28.09 48.77
C ALA A 23 -29.42 27.32 47.42
N SER A 24 -30.54 27.17 46.69
CA SER A 24 -30.68 26.37 45.45
C SER A 24 -31.65 27.07 44.47
N PRO A 25 -31.89 26.52 43.26
CA PRO A 25 -31.18 26.66 41.97
C PRO A 25 -31.97 27.65 41.05
N PRO A 26 -31.90 27.76 39.68
CA PRO A 26 -31.55 26.81 38.60
C PRO A 26 -30.49 27.42 37.60
N SER A 27 -30.35 27.15 36.29
CA SER A 27 -31.04 26.28 35.31
C SER A 27 -30.15 25.86 34.11
N GLN A 28 -30.23 24.58 33.73
CA GLN A 28 -30.23 24.01 32.36
C GLN A 28 -29.13 24.35 31.31
N CYS A 29 -28.49 23.27 30.84
CA CYS A 29 -28.09 22.96 29.45
C CYS A 29 -26.87 23.67 28.79
N PRO A 30 -26.19 23.03 27.81
CA PRO A 30 -26.09 21.59 27.53
C PRO A 30 -24.64 21.06 27.40
N MET A 31 -24.43 19.78 27.72
CA MET A 31 -23.21 19.08 27.32
C MET A 31 -23.21 18.87 25.81
N HIS A 32 -22.25 19.46 25.09
CA HIS A 32 -22.02 19.07 23.71
C HIS A 32 -21.41 17.66 23.66
N GLN A 33 -22.20 16.72 23.16
CA GLN A 33 -21.72 15.44 22.69
C GLN A 33 -20.49 15.65 21.79
N ALA A 34 -19.38 15.00 22.13
CA ALA A 34 -18.28 14.81 21.19
C ALA A 34 -18.78 13.91 20.05
N LYS A 35 -19.34 14.54 19.02
CA LYS A 35 -19.66 13.89 17.76
C LYS A 35 -18.35 13.30 17.23
N LYS A 36 -18.34 12.02 16.84
CA LYS A 36 -17.26 11.50 16.01
C LYS A 36 -17.38 12.17 14.65
N GLU A 37 -16.66 13.26 14.48
CA GLU A 37 -16.49 13.88 13.18
C GLU A 37 -15.69 12.90 12.32
N GLY A 38 -16.35 12.32 11.32
CA GLY A 38 -15.67 11.59 10.26
C GLY A 38 -14.69 12.53 9.57
N CYS A 39 -13.57 11.97 9.09
CA CYS A 39 -12.47 12.75 8.53
C CYS A 39 -13.00 13.81 7.54
N PRO A 40 -12.83 15.12 7.81
CA PRO A 40 -13.15 16.13 6.83
C PRO A 40 -12.16 16.00 5.68
N MET A 41 -12.56 15.30 4.62
CA MET A 41 -12.03 15.55 3.28
C MET A 41 -12.05 17.05 3.09
N HIS A 42 -10.91 17.63 2.67
CA HIS A 42 -10.80 19.06 2.47
C HIS A 42 -11.97 19.52 1.61
N GLN A 43 -12.79 20.41 2.17
CA GLN A 43 -13.98 20.95 1.53
C GLN A 43 -13.55 22.00 0.50
N ALA A 44 -12.84 21.54 -0.54
CA ALA A 44 -12.74 22.24 -1.80
C ALA A 44 -14.16 22.31 -2.35
N THR A 45 -14.72 23.52 -2.32
CA THR A 45 -15.98 23.85 -2.99
C THR A 45 -15.94 23.35 -4.43
N ALA A 46 -17.08 22.87 -4.93
CA ALA A 46 -17.23 22.43 -6.31
C ALA A 46 -17.07 23.62 -7.29
N ALA A 47 -15.81 23.96 -7.55
CA ALA A 47 -15.32 24.77 -8.64
C ALA A 47 -14.24 23.94 -9.31
N SER A 48 -14.30 23.82 -10.63
CA SER A 48 -13.33 23.08 -11.44
C SER A 48 -11.92 23.67 -11.29
N THR A 49 -11.12 23.11 -10.39
CA THR A 49 -9.70 23.41 -10.21
C THR A 49 -8.87 22.12 -10.24
N GLU A 50 -8.80 21.54 -11.44
CA GLU A 50 -7.73 20.63 -11.86
C GLU A 50 -6.38 21.37 -11.83
N ASN A 51 -5.83 21.66 -10.64
CA ASN A 51 -4.59 22.42 -10.52
C ASN A 51 -3.73 22.06 -9.29
N ALA A 52 -3.86 20.84 -8.81
CA ALA A 52 -2.79 20.14 -8.11
C ALA A 52 -2.34 18.98 -9.01
N SER A 53 -1.49 19.28 -10.01
CA SER A 53 -1.02 18.30 -11.00
C SER A 53 -0.02 17.32 -10.39
N TYR A 54 -0.56 16.33 -9.66
CA TYR A 54 0.12 15.06 -9.45
C TYR A 54 -0.08 14.24 -10.73
N PRO A 55 0.97 13.90 -11.48
CA PRO A 55 0.82 13.17 -12.73
C PRO A 55 0.24 11.79 -12.43
N VAL A 56 -1.00 11.56 -12.88
CA VAL A 56 -1.62 10.23 -12.90
C VAL A 56 -0.85 9.42 -13.95
N PRO A 57 -0.37 8.21 -13.62
CA PRO A 57 0.32 7.38 -14.61
C PRO A 57 -0.55 7.16 -15.85
N ALA A 58 0.00 7.34 -17.06
CA ALA A 58 -0.77 7.29 -18.31
C ALA A 58 -1.53 5.95 -18.51
N HIS A 59 -0.98 4.84 -17.98
CA HIS A 59 -1.65 3.53 -18.00
C HIS A 59 -2.85 3.41 -17.02
N GLN A 60 -3.07 4.41 -16.17
CA GLN A 60 -4.22 4.57 -15.26
C GLN A 60 -5.19 5.67 -15.71
N GLU A 61 -4.83 6.49 -16.70
CA GLU A 61 -5.76 7.37 -17.42
C GLU A 61 -6.70 6.50 -18.28
N GLY A 62 -8.00 6.80 -18.27
CA GLY A 62 -9.02 6.01 -18.99
C GLY A 62 -9.15 4.54 -18.57
N ALA A 63 -8.39 4.05 -17.58
CA ALA A 63 -8.31 2.61 -17.30
C ALA A 63 -9.64 1.96 -16.91
N TYR A 64 -10.54 2.72 -16.25
CA TYR A 64 -11.90 2.27 -15.90
C TYR A 64 -12.78 2.06 -17.13
N GLU A 65 -12.53 2.72 -18.27
CA GLU A 65 -13.29 2.48 -19.50
C GLU A 65 -13.13 1.02 -19.99
N TYR A 66 -11.99 0.39 -19.68
CA TYR A 66 -11.72 -1.02 -19.99
C TYR A 66 -12.22 -2.01 -18.93
N VAL A 67 -12.60 -1.52 -17.75
CA VAL A 67 -13.31 -2.28 -16.72
C VAL A 67 -14.80 -2.31 -17.07
N GLU A 68 -15.37 -1.15 -17.44
CA GLU A 68 -16.79 -0.96 -17.74
C GLU A 68 -17.18 -1.40 -19.17
N CYS A 69 -16.35 -1.07 -20.18
CA CYS A 69 -16.67 -1.25 -21.61
C CYS A 69 -15.42 -1.63 -22.44
N PRO A 70 -14.90 -2.87 -22.32
CA PRO A 70 -13.61 -3.30 -22.88
C PRO A 70 -13.39 -3.01 -24.38
N MET A 71 -14.46 -2.95 -25.19
CA MET A 71 -14.37 -2.73 -26.65
C MET A 71 -14.13 -1.28 -27.09
N LYS A 72 -14.27 -0.26 -26.22
CA LYS A 72 -14.19 1.15 -26.66
C LYS A 72 -12.76 1.71 -26.78
N GLY A 73 -11.80 1.19 -26.02
CA GLY A 73 -10.49 1.85 -25.89
C GLY A 73 -9.47 1.56 -27.01
N GLY A 74 -9.74 0.63 -27.92
CA GLY A 74 -8.75 0.13 -28.89
C GLY A 74 -8.28 1.10 -29.98
N ASN A 75 -8.79 2.34 -30.04
CA ASN A 75 -8.73 3.18 -31.25
C ASN A 75 -8.11 4.58 -31.09
N ARG A 76 -7.35 4.87 -30.01
CA ARG A 76 -6.58 6.13 -29.92
C ARG A 76 -5.20 5.94 -30.60
N PRO A 77 -4.85 6.71 -31.65
CA PRO A 77 -3.51 6.68 -32.24
C PRO A 77 -2.47 7.08 -31.19
N GLN A 78 -1.37 6.35 -31.10
CA GLN A 78 -0.29 6.63 -30.15
C GLN A 78 0.77 7.51 -30.82
N THR A 79 1.01 8.71 -30.29
CA THR A 79 2.11 9.58 -30.73
C THR A 79 3.33 9.43 -29.82
N ALA A 80 4.52 9.68 -30.36
CA ALA A 80 5.78 9.51 -29.60
C ALA A 80 5.92 10.52 -28.44
N ASP A 81 5.14 11.60 -28.47
CA ASP A 81 5.08 12.63 -27.44
C ASP A 81 4.23 12.23 -26.21
N ASP A 82 3.52 11.09 -26.26
CA ASP A 82 2.67 10.58 -25.17
C ASP A 82 3.43 9.78 -24.09
N ILE A 83 4.77 9.89 -24.02
CA ILE A 83 5.56 9.19 -22.98
C ILE A 83 5.39 9.91 -21.64
N ASP A 84 4.84 9.19 -20.66
CA ASP A 84 4.58 9.69 -19.32
C ASP A 84 5.90 10.02 -18.56
N PRO A 85 6.18 11.29 -18.22
CA PRO A 85 7.43 11.67 -17.58
C PRO A 85 7.56 11.17 -16.13
N SER A 86 6.48 10.68 -15.51
CA SER A 86 6.50 10.16 -14.13
C SER A 86 7.10 8.75 -14.02
N ASN A 87 7.06 7.98 -15.10
CA ASN A 87 7.48 6.57 -15.13
C ASN A 87 8.11 6.11 -16.46
N MET A 88 8.24 7.02 -17.43
CA MET A 88 8.76 6.79 -18.80
C MET A 88 8.04 5.69 -19.58
N MET A 89 6.76 5.43 -19.27
CA MET A 89 5.95 4.46 -20.01
C MET A 89 5.21 5.11 -21.19
N PRO A 90 5.11 4.42 -22.35
CA PRO A 90 4.19 4.79 -23.40
C PRO A 90 2.73 4.58 -22.96
N PRO A 91 1.75 5.19 -23.65
CA PRO A 91 0.33 5.01 -23.35
C PRO A 91 -0.09 3.52 -23.49
N PRO A 92 -1.16 3.10 -22.79
CA PRO A 92 -1.59 1.70 -22.77
C PRO A 92 -1.93 1.20 -24.19
N ASN A 93 -1.14 0.25 -24.70
CA ASN A 93 -1.38 -0.40 -25.99
C ASN A 93 -2.15 -1.72 -25.80
N GLN A 94 -3.40 -1.72 -26.26
CA GLN A 94 -4.36 -2.83 -26.23
C GLN A 94 -4.56 -3.50 -27.60
N MET A 95 -3.76 -3.14 -28.62
CA MET A 95 -3.79 -3.81 -29.93
C MET A 95 -2.92 -5.08 -29.90
N PRO A 96 -3.29 -6.15 -30.64
CA PRO A 96 -2.43 -7.32 -30.83
C PRO A 96 -1.05 -6.95 -31.40
N SER A 97 -0.01 -7.67 -30.98
CA SER A 97 1.32 -7.52 -31.60
C SER A 97 1.35 -8.15 -33.00
N PRO A 98 2.26 -7.74 -33.89
CA PRO A 98 2.63 -8.56 -35.05
C PRO A 98 2.93 -10.00 -34.62
N ASP A 99 2.53 -10.95 -35.45
CA ASP A 99 2.74 -12.40 -35.27
C ASP A 99 2.19 -12.99 -33.95
N GLN A 100 1.23 -12.33 -33.29
CA GLN A 100 0.57 -12.87 -32.10
C GLN A 100 -0.28 -14.11 -32.46
N PRO A 101 -0.04 -15.29 -31.85
CA PRO A 101 -0.62 -16.56 -32.31
C PRO A 101 -2.10 -16.75 -31.96
N TYR A 102 -2.62 -16.04 -30.96
CA TYR A 102 -4.01 -16.15 -30.50
C TYR A 102 -4.51 -14.82 -29.90
N PRO A 103 -5.84 -14.56 -29.91
CA PRO A 103 -6.40 -13.36 -29.27
C PRO A 103 -6.20 -13.40 -27.75
N LEU A 104 -5.99 -12.23 -27.16
CA LEU A 104 -5.87 -12.04 -25.71
C LEU A 104 -6.94 -11.08 -25.19
N SER A 105 -7.30 -11.21 -23.92
CA SER A 105 -8.25 -10.30 -23.29
C SER A 105 -7.71 -8.86 -23.22
N VAL A 106 -8.57 -7.90 -23.60
CA VAL A 106 -8.36 -6.46 -23.39
C VAL A 106 -9.05 -5.95 -22.12
N VAL A 107 -9.81 -6.81 -21.43
CA VAL A 107 -10.48 -6.50 -20.17
C VAL A 107 -9.43 -6.20 -19.10
N ARG A 108 -9.71 -5.22 -18.23
CA ARG A 108 -8.87 -4.87 -17.09
C ARG A 108 -9.60 -5.12 -15.78
N GLU A 109 -8.84 -5.42 -14.73
CA GLU A 109 -9.34 -5.74 -13.39
C GLU A 109 -9.05 -4.58 -12.42
N GLU A 110 -10.04 -4.18 -11.61
CA GLU A 110 -9.85 -3.21 -10.54
C GLU A 110 -9.24 -3.90 -9.31
N SER A 111 -8.18 -3.31 -8.74
CA SER A 111 -7.51 -3.81 -7.53
C SER A 111 -8.24 -3.37 -6.24
N SER A 112 -7.88 -3.96 -5.10
CA SER A 112 -8.27 -3.42 -3.78
C SER A 112 -7.39 -2.25 -3.30
N ILE A 113 -6.45 -1.79 -4.13
CA ILE A 113 -5.40 -0.85 -3.76
C ILE A 113 -5.87 0.58 -4.06
N PRO A 114 -6.18 1.43 -3.06
CA PRO A 114 -6.65 2.79 -3.29
C PRO A 114 -5.53 3.65 -3.88
N ARG A 115 -5.85 4.45 -4.90
CA ARG A 115 -4.90 5.35 -5.56
C ARG A 115 -4.89 6.72 -4.88
N THR A 116 -3.71 7.23 -4.54
CA THR A 116 -3.60 8.55 -3.92
C THR A 116 -4.18 9.65 -4.82
N HIS A 117 -4.78 10.68 -4.20
CA HIS A 117 -5.45 11.81 -4.88
C HIS A 117 -6.67 11.42 -5.73
N SER A 118 -7.26 10.25 -5.48
CA SER A 118 -8.45 9.76 -6.19
C SER A 118 -9.33 8.93 -5.26
N GLU A 119 -10.63 8.88 -5.52
CA GLU A 119 -11.56 7.93 -4.87
C GLU A 119 -11.57 6.54 -5.56
N LYS A 120 -10.69 6.37 -6.55
CA LYS A 120 -10.54 5.18 -7.39
C LYS A 120 -9.38 4.30 -6.92
N HIS A 121 -9.46 3.01 -7.19
CA HIS A 121 -8.36 2.07 -7.01
C HIS A 121 -7.41 2.08 -8.22
N TRP A 122 -6.28 1.39 -8.08
CA TRP A 122 -5.43 1.05 -9.22
C TRP A 122 -6.11 -0.02 -10.08
N VAL A 123 -5.92 0.05 -11.39
CA VAL A 123 -6.46 -0.93 -12.35
C VAL A 123 -5.31 -1.72 -12.98
N TYR A 124 -5.35 -3.05 -12.86
CA TYR A 124 -4.33 -3.95 -13.40
C TYR A 124 -4.28 -3.94 -14.93
N PRO A 125 -3.14 -4.26 -15.57
CA PRO A 125 -3.06 -4.40 -17.02
C PRO A 125 -3.88 -5.61 -17.51
N SER A 126 -4.37 -5.54 -18.74
CA SER A 126 -5.00 -6.66 -19.44
C SER A 126 -3.97 -7.69 -19.93
N GLU A 127 -4.44 -8.85 -20.37
CA GLU A 127 -3.62 -9.87 -21.04
C GLU A 127 -2.88 -9.28 -22.26
N GLN A 128 -3.58 -8.54 -23.10
CA GLN A 128 -2.99 -7.89 -24.27
C GLN A 128 -1.94 -6.83 -23.90
N MET A 129 -2.18 -6.04 -22.85
CA MET A 129 -1.21 -5.05 -22.36
C MET A 129 0.06 -5.71 -21.78
N PHE A 130 -0.10 -6.81 -21.04
CA PHE A 130 1.01 -7.57 -20.47
C PHE A 130 1.87 -8.21 -21.56
N TRP A 131 1.24 -8.88 -22.53
CA TRP A 131 1.92 -9.44 -23.72
C TRP A 131 2.75 -8.39 -24.44
N ASN A 132 2.13 -7.25 -24.76
CA ASN A 132 2.80 -6.12 -25.40
C ASN A 132 3.97 -5.56 -24.56
N ALA A 133 3.84 -5.54 -23.22
CA ALA A 133 4.91 -5.12 -22.33
C ALA A 133 6.10 -6.11 -22.31
N MET A 134 5.84 -7.41 -22.38
CA MET A 134 6.87 -8.45 -22.47
C MET A 134 7.64 -8.39 -23.80
N ILE A 135 6.94 -8.23 -24.93
CA ILE A 135 7.58 -8.03 -26.24
C ILE A 135 8.51 -6.80 -26.24
N ARG A 136 8.09 -5.68 -25.63
CA ARG A 136 8.92 -4.46 -25.45
C ARG A 136 10.14 -4.68 -24.57
N LYS A 137 10.06 -5.57 -23.56
CA LYS A 137 11.20 -6.00 -22.73
C LYS A 137 12.18 -6.93 -23.46
N GLY A 138 11.94 -7.23 -24.74
CA GLY A 138 12.78 -8.12 -25.56
C GLY A 138 12.37 -9.58 -25.51
N TRP A 139 11.30 -9.93 -24.79
CA TRP A 139 10.80 -11.31 -24.76
C TRP A 139 10.31 -11.75 -26.14
N ARG A 140 10.49 -13.02 -26.48
CA ARG A 140 10.02 -13.64 -27.72
C ARG A 140 9.34 -14.95 -27.35
N TRP A 141 8.02 -14.96 -27.36
CA TRP A 141 7.23 -16.17 -27.18
C TRP A 141 7.41 -17.04 -28.43
N GLN A 142 7.81 -18.30 -28.26
CA GLN A 142 7.71 -19.29 -29.33
C GLN A 142 6.30 -19.89 -29.31
N ASN A 143 5.85 -20.43 -30.44
CA ASN A 143 4.48 -20.93 -30.60
C ASN A 143 4.12 -22.13 -29.70
N GLU A 144 5.11 -22.73 -29.04
CA GLU A 144 4.98 -23.86 -28.11
C GLU A 144 5.14 -23.44 -26.63
N ASP A 145 5.58 -22.21 -26.34
CA ASP A 145 6.06 -21.83 -24.99
C ASP A 145 4.92 -21.53 -23.99
N ILE A 146 3.77 -21.02 -24.43
CA ILE A 146 2.67 -20.56 -23.56
C ILE A 146 1.35 -20.51 -24.36
N SER A 147 0.25 -20.93 -23.74
CA SER A 147 -1.11 -20.84 -24.29
C SER A 147 -1.87 -19.59 -23.83
N ALA A 148 -3.07 -19.37 -24.39
CA ALA A 148 -3.98 -18.31 -23.92
C ALA A 148 -4.38 -18.51 -22.44
N ASP A 149 -4.63 -19.76 -22.04
CA ASP A 149 -4.99 -20.10 -20.65
C ASP A 149 -3.81 -19.85 -19.70
N ASP A 150 -2.58 -20.16 -20.12
CA ASP A 150 -1.38 -19.85 -19.34
C ASP A 150 -1.20 -18.35 -19.15
N MET A 151 -1.45 -17.53 -20.19
CA MET A 151 -1.41 -16.06 -20.07
C MET A 151 -2.44 -15.55 -19.05
N SER A 152 -3.66 -16.09 -19.08
CA SER A 152 -4.71 -15.76 -18.12
C SER A 152 -4.33 -16.16 -16.69
N ASN A 153 -3.68 -17.32 -16.53
CA ASN A 153 -3.20 -17.80 -15.23
C ASN A 153 -2.05 -16.93 -14.69
N ILE A 154 -1.06 -16.60 -15.52
CA ILE A 154 0.08 -15.72 -15.17
C ILE A 154 -0.41 -14.37 -14.64
N ILE A 155 -1.45 -13.79 -15.23
CA ILE A 155 -1.94 -12.46 -14.82
C ILE A 155 -2.77 -12.52 -13.55
N LYS A 156 -3.61 -13.55 -13.37
CA LYS A 156 -4.29 -13.79 -12.08
C LYS A 156 -3.26 -13.93 -10.95
N ILE A 157 -2.20 -14.70 -11.21
CA ILE A 157 -1.04 -14.85 -10.33
C ILE A 157 -0.38 -13.50 -10.00
N HIS A 158 -0.13 -12.66 -11.00
CA HIS A 158 0.52 -11.36 -10.81
C HIS A 158 -0.37 -10.38 -10.02
N ASN A 159 -1.67 -10.34 -10.33
CA ASN A 159 -2.65 -9.52 -9.63
C ASN A 159 -2.75 -9.96 -8.16
N GLN A 160 -2.87 -11.26 -7.89
CA GLN A 160 -2.87 -11.78 -6.52
C GLN A 160 -1.58 -11.48 -5.75
N ASN A 161 -0.40 -11.58 -6.39
CA ASN A 161 0.86 -11.19 -5.75
C ASN A 161 0.90 -9.70 -5.36
N ASN A 162 0.31 -8.82 -6.17
CA ASN A 162 0.19 -7.39 -5.84
C ASN A 162 -0.79 -7.16 -4.68
N GLU A 163 -1.91 -7.88 -4.65
CA GLU A 163 -2.88 -7.84 -3.54
C GLU A 163 -2.27 -8.35 -2.22
N GLN A 164 -1.45 -9.40 -2.24
CA GLN A 164 -0.73 -9.87 -1.06
C GLN A 164 0.34 -8.87 -0.60
N ALA A 165 1.08 -8.28 -1.54
CA ALA A 165 2.05 -7.23 -1.22
C ALA A 165 1.37 -6.00 -0.55
N TRP A 166 0.19 -5.61 -1.01
CA TRP A 166 -0.62 -4.56 -0.37
C TRP A 166 -1.09 -4.97 1.03
N LYS A 167 -1.58 -6.20 1.23
CA LYS A 167 -1.95 -6.71 2.56
C LYS A 167 -0.78 -6.70 3.54
N GLU A 168 0.42 -7.07 3.12
CA GLU A 168 1.62 -6.96 3.96
C GLU A 168 1.97 -5.49 4.29
N ILE A 169 1.83 -4.55 3.35
CA ILE A 169 1.96 -3.11 3.63
C ILE A 169 0.94 -2.67 4.70
N LEU A 170 -0.32 -3.08 4.58
CA LEU A 170 -1.36 -2.75 5.56
C LEU A 170 -1.04 -3.28 6.98
N LYS A 171 -0.35 -4.42 7.11
CA LYS A 171 0.14 -4.92 8.42
C LYS A 171 1.17 -3.98 9.06
N TRP A 172 2.03 -3.34 8.26
CA TRP A 172 2.96 -2.32 8.75
C TRP A 172 2.25 -0.99 9.06
N GLU A 173 1.33 -0.56 8.19
CA GLU A 173 0.54 0.66 8.38
C GLU A 173 -0.41 0.57 9.59
N ALA A 174 -0.78 -0.64 10.05
CA ALA A 174 -1.51 -0.85 11.30
C ALA A 174 -0.79 -0.28 12.54
N LEU A 175 0.54 -0.17 12.53
CA LEU A 175 1.31 0.52 13.57
C LEU A 175 0.95 2.02 13.69
N HIS A 176 0.40 2.59 12.61
CA HIS A 176 0.11 4.00 12.43
C HIS A 176 -1.37 4.28 12.17
N ALA A 177 -2.27 3.33 12.46
CA ALA A 177 -3.72 3.50 12.25
C ALA A 177 -4.32 4.73 12.97
N LYS A 178 -3.65 5.24 14.02
CA LYS A 178 -4.02 6.50 14.71
C LYS A 178 -3.57 7.76 13.96
N GLU A 179 -2.48 7.68 13.19
CA GLU A 179 -1.95 8.79 12.37
C GLU A 179 -2.79 8.96 11.10
N CYS A 180 -3.35 7.87 10.56
CA CYS A 180 -4.09 7.89 9.29
C CYS A 180 -5.41 7.10 9.36
N PRO A 181 -6.47 7.67 9.98
CA PRO A 181 -7.73 6.95 10.23
C PRO A 181 -8.53 6.58 8.97
N CYS A 182 -8.36 7.30 7.86
CA CYS A 182 -8.97 6.99 6.57
C CYS A 182 -8.20 5.92 5.75
N GLY A 183 -7.04 5.48 6.26
CA GLY A 183 -6.22 4.46 5.63
C GLY A 183 -5.17 5.00 4.64
N PRO A 184 -4.10 4.23 4.38
CA PRO A 184 -3.06 4.58 3.43
C PRO A 184 -3.53 4.40 1.97
N SER A 185 -2.88 5.08 1.03
CA SER A 185 -3.09 4.90 -0.42
C SER A 185 -1.77 4.73 -1.17
N LEU A 186 -1.78 4.03 -2.29
CA LEU A 186 -0.59 3.85 -3.14
C LEU A 186 -0.45 5.04 -4.10
N LEU A 187 0.67 5.76 -4.00
CA LEU A 187 1.00 6.93 -4.81
C LEU A 187 1.69 6.53 -6.11
N ARG A 188 2.70 5.66 -6.03
CA ARG A 188 3.46 5.13 -7.17
C ARG A 188 4.25 3.88 -6.78
N PHE A 189 4.58 3.06 -7.76
CA PHE A 189 5.46 1.89 -7.60
C PHE A 189 6.55 1.90 -8.67
N GLY A 190 7.68 1.25 -8.41
CA GLY A 190 8.79 1.11 -9.36
C GLY A 190 9.51 -0.22 -9.22
N GLY A 191 9.70 -0.91 -10.34
CA GLY A 191 10.49 -2.15 -10.42
C GLY A 191 11.99 -1.89 -10.34
N LYS A 192 12.69 -2.70 -9.55
CA LYS A 192 14.12 -2.59 -9.24
C LYS A 192 14.83 -3.95 -9.23
N ALA A 193 14.42 -4.86 -10.11
CA ALA A 193 14.92 -6.24 -10.20
C ALA A 193 16.45 -6.41 -10.16
N LYS A 194 17.23 -5.46 -10.71
CA LYS A 194 18.71 -5.50 -10.70
C LYS A 194 19.36 -4.94 -9.43
N GLU A 195 18.62 -4.22 -8.59
CA GLU A 195 19.13 -3.61 -7.36
C GLU A 195 18.79 -4.48 -6.14
N TYR A 196 19.54 -5.55 -5.86
CA TYR A 196 19.27 -6.35 -4.66
C TYR A 196 19.38 -5.51 -3.37
N SER A 197 18.37 -5.63 -2.51
CA SER A 197 18.32 -4.95 -1.22
C SER A 197 19.49 -5.38 -0.31
N PRO A 198 19.96 -4.55 0.65
CA PRO A 198 21.04 -4.94 1.55
C PRO A 198 20.74 -6.23 2.34
N ARG A 199 19.46 -6.45 2.70
CA ARG A 199 18.98 -7.66 3.36
C ARG A 199 19.04 -8.88 2.45
N ALA A 200 18.64 -8.76 1.18
CA ALA A 200 18.76 -9.83 0.19
C ALA A 200 20.23 -10.23 -0.03
N ARG A 201 21.14 -9.24 -0.15
CA ARG A 201 22.59 -9.50 -0.29
C ARG A 201 23.18 -10.25 0.91
N ILE A 202 22.82 -9.85 2.14
CA ILE A 202 23.28 -10.53 3.36
C ILE A 202 22.72 -11.96 3.46
N ARG A 203 21.43 -12.15 3.15
CA ARG A 203 20.82 -13.50 3.09
C ARG A 203 21.51 -14.37 2.04
N SER A 204 21.84 -13.82 0.87
CA SER A 204 22.57 -14.55 -0.18
C SER A 204 23.98 -14.97 0.24
N LEU A 205 24.70 -14.11 0.97
CA LEU A 205 26.00 -14.47 1.56
C LEU A 205 25.89 -15.63 2.59
N MET A 206 24.71 -15.84 3.19
CA MET A 206 24.42 -16.96 4.09
C MET A 206 23.89 -18.21 3.37
N GLY A 207 23.88 -18.23 2.03
CA GLY A 207 23.44 -19.38 1.22
C GLY A 207 21.95 -19.43 0.90
N TYR A 208 21.17 -18.39 1.20
CA TYR A 208 19.78 -18.28 0.72
C TYR A 208 19.72 -17.76 -0.72
N GLU A 209 18.63 -18.05 -1.42
CA GLU A 209 18.42 -17.51 -2.77
C GLU A 209 18.16 -16.00 -2.75
N LEU A 210 18.53 -15.34 -3.85
CA LEU A 210 18.20 -13.94 -4.11
C LEU A 210 16.74 -13.82 -4.57
N PRO A 211 16.06 -12.71 -4.31
CA PRO A 211 14.72 -12.50 -4.84
C PRO A 211 14.78 -12.40 -6.37
N PHE A 212 13.82 -13.03 -7.05
CA PHE A 212 13.72 -12.99 -8.51
C PHE A 212 13.24 -11.62 -9.02
N ASP A 213 12.51 -10.86 -8.18
CA ASP A 213 12.11 -9.49 -8.45
C ASP A 213 12.12 -8.64 -7.18
N ARG A 214 12.28 -7.33 -7.34
CA ARG A 214 12.20 -6.32 -6.27
C ARG A 214 11.39 -5.13 -6.74
N HIS A 215 10.47 -4.68 -5.90
CA HIS A 215 9.76 -3.41 -6.09
C HIS A 215 9.99 -2.45 -4.92
N ASP A 216 10.07 -1.15 -5.23
CA ASP A 216 9.88 -0.08 -4.25
C ASP A 216 8.49 0.52 -4.46
N TRP A 217 7.63 0.52 -3.44
CA TRP A 217 6.30 1.14 -3.46
C TRP A 217 6.31 2.41 -2.60
N ILE A 218 5.69 3.49 -3.06
CA ILE A 218 5.54 4.75 -2.33
C ILE A 218 4.09 4.88 -1.90
N VAL A 219 3.86 4.81 -0.59
CA VAL A 219 2.56 4.88 0.05
C VAL A 219 2.36 6.28 0.59
N ASN A 220 1.22 6.90 0.29
CA ASN A 220 0.77 8.11 0.96
C ASN A 220 0.00 7.72 2.23
N ARG A 221 0.62 7.95 3.38
CA ARG A 221 0.01 7.89 4.70
C ARG A 221 -0.45 9.30 5.07
N CYS A 222 -1.68 9.66 4.68
CA CYS A 222 -2.36 10.90 5.05
C CYS A 222 -1.49 12.17 4.89
N GLY A 223 -0.84 12.32 3.74
CA GLY A 223 0.04 13.45 3.40
C GLY A 223 1.54 13.16 3.56
N ARG A 224 1.92 12.01 4.13
CA ARG A 224 3.33 11.58 4.24
C ARG A 224 3.66 10.49 3.22
N GLU A 225 4.69 10.69 2.40
CA GLU A 225 5.26 9.61 1.60
C GLU A 225 6.07 8.65 2.48
N VAL A 226 5.75 7.36 2.40
CA VAL A 226 6.45 6.26 3.07
C VAL A 226 6.84 5.24 2.00
N ARG A 227 8.14 4.96 1.86
CA ARG A 227 8.62 3.96 0.91
C ARG A 227 8.65 2.58 1.55
N TYR A 228 8.15 1.59 0.83
CA TYR A 228 8.25 0.17 1.14
C TYR A 228 9.19 -0.52 0.16
N VAL A 229 9.99 -1.46 0.65
CA VAL A 229 10.78 -2.39 -0.15
C VAL A 229 10.10 -3.74 -0.11
N ILE A 230 9.91 -4.33 -1.28
CA ILE A 230 9.23 -5.60 -1.50
C ILE A 230 10.18 -6.48 -2.29
N ASP A 231 10.77 -7.49 -1.64
CA ASP A 231 11.56 -8.52 -2.32
C ASP A 231 10.67 -9.77 -2.53
N TYR A 232 10.57 -10.25 -3.77
CA TYR A 232 9.80 -11.44 -4.16
C TYR A 232 10.73 -12.65 -4.29
N TYR A 233 10.50 -13.70 -3.52
CA TYR A 233 11.25 -14.95 -3.56
C TYR A 233 10.35 -16.09 -4.07
N ASP A 234 10.96 -17.11 -4.66
CA ASP A 234 10.25 -18.35 -4.96
C ASP A 234 9.79 -19.00 -3.64
N GLY A 235 8.50 -19.36 -3.58
CA GLY A 235 7.87 -20.01 -2.44
C GLY A 235 7.86 -21.54 -2.52
N GLY A 236 8.30 -22.12 -3.65
CA GLY A 236 8.21 -23.54 -3.95
C GLY A 236 6.95 -23.90 -4.73
N GLU A 237 6.34 -25.05 -4.40
CA GLU A 237 5.16 -25.54 -5.13
C GLU A 237 3.96 -24.59 -5.02
N VAL A 238 3.29 -24.35 -6.15
CA VAL A 238 2.08 -23.52 -6.22
C VAL A 238 0.95 -24.16 -5.42
N ASP A 239 0.44 -23.48 -4.40
CA ASP A 239 -0.81 -23.87 -3.75
C ASP A 239 -1.98 -23.64 -4.72
N LYS A 240 -2.50 -24.73 -5.27
CA LYS A 240 -3.60 -24.74 -6.24
C LYS A 240 -4.92 -24.18 -5.71
N SER A 241 -5.06 -24.01 -4.39
CA SER A 241 -6.26 -23.45 -3.76
C SER A 241 -6.19 -21.92 -3.58
N THR A 242 -5.00 -21.37 -3.36
CA THR A 242 -4.80 -19.93 -3.12
C THR A 242 -4.06 -19.21 -4.26
N TYR A 243 -3.53 -19.95 -5.24
CA TYR A 243 -2.60 -19.50 -6.28
C TYR A 243 -1.35 -18.80 -5.71
N GLN A 244 -0.98 -19.09 -4.46
CA GLN A 244 0.22 -18.56 -3.84
C GLN A 244 1.43 -19.45 -4.14
N PHE A 245 2.49 -18.81 -4.63
CA PHE A 245 3.77 -19.42 -4.97
C PHE A 245 4.95 -18.46 -4.71
N THR A 246 4.69 -17.25 -4.21
CA THR A 246 5.74 -16.27 -3.89
C THR A 246 5.83 -16.06 -2.39
N ALA A 247 7.05 -16.10 -1.87
CA ALA A 247 7.35 -15.66 -0.52
C ALA A 247 7.72 -14.16 -0.55
N LEU A 248 6.93 -13.32 0.13
CA LEU A 248 7.10 -11.87 0.12
C LEU A 248 7.85 -11.37 1.36
N ASP A 249 8.93 -10.60 1.17
CA ASP A 249 9.62 -9.88 2.24
C ASP A 249 9.34 -8.37 2.11
N VAL A 250 8.22 -7.93 2.67
CA VAL A 250 7.71 -6.55 2.65
C VAL A 250 8.10 -5.81 3.92
N ARG A 251 8.64 -4.58 3.77
CA ARG A 251 9.14 -3.77 4.90
C ARG A 251 9.31 -2.29 4.56
N PRO A 252 9.06 -1.36 5.50
CA PRO A 252 9.37 0.08 5.34
C PRO A 252 10.86 0.27 4.99
N ALA A 253 11.21 1.15 4.07
CA ALA A 253 12.59 1.42 3.68
C ALA A 253 13.39 2.10 4.81
N LEU A 254 14.70 1.86 4.89
CA LEU A 254 15.56 2.46 5.93
C LEU A 254 16.01 3.89 5.57
N ASP A 255 15.06 4.74 5.17
CA ASP A 255 15.28 6.15 4.81
C ASP A 255 14.70 7.14 5.84
N SER A 256 14.06 6.66 6.91
CA SER A 256 13.55 7.50 8.00
C SER A 256 13.68 6.85 9.37
N PHE A 257 13.78 7.67 10.43
CA PHE A 257 13.80 7.20 11.82
C PHE A 257 12.53 6.44 12.21
N SER A 258 11.34 6.80 11.66
CA SER A 258 10.12 6.01 11.87
C SER A 258 10.33 4.60 11.35
N ALA A 259 10.71 4.44 10.09
CA ALA A 259 10.88 3.12 9.49
C ALA A 259 11.93 2.23 10.19
N VAL A 260 13.00 2.83 10.73
CA VAL A 260 13.94 2.14 11.64
C VAL A 260 13.20 1.63 12.89
N TRP A 261 12.48 2.51 13.58
CA TRP A 261 11.74 2.20 14.80
C TRP A 261 10.62 1.19 14.58
N ASP A 262 9.92 1.28 13.45
CA ASP A 262 8.84 0.37 13.05
C ASP A 262 9.39 -1.05 12.83
N ARG A 263 10.51 -1.17 12.12
CA ARG A 263 11.22 -2.45 11.99
C ARG A 263 11.73 -2.99 13.34
N MET A 264 12.23 -2.13 14.23
CA MET A 264 12.68 -2.54 15.57
C MET A 264 11.52 -3.09 16.41
N LYS A 265 10.37 -2.42 16.44
CA LYS A 265 9.15 -2.88 17.15
C LYS A 265 8.70 -4.25 16.65
N VAL A 266 8.59 -4.42 15.33
CA VAL A 266 8.14 -5.70 14.73
C VAL A 266 9.18 -6.81 14.91
N ALA A 267 10.48 -6.49 14.85
CA ALA A 267 11.53 -7.47 15.15
C ALA A 267 11.50 -7.91 16.62
N TRP A 268 11.29 -6.99 17.56
CA TRP A 268 11.12 -7.30 18.98
C TRP A 268 9.89 -8.19 19.21
N TRP A 269 8.74 -7.84 18.65
CA TRP A 269 7.53 -8.68 18.77
C TRP A 269 7.75 -10.10 18.23
N ARG A 270 8.38 -10.25 17.06
CA ARG A 270 8.73 -11.56 16.48
C ARG A 270 9.76 -12.36 17.30
N TRP A 271 10.46 -11.73 18.25
CA TRP A 271 11.39 -12.39 19.16
C TRP A 271 10.73 -12.76 20.50
N THR A 272 9.69 -12.03 20.92
CA THR A 272 9.02 -12.22 22.22
C THR A 272 7.65 -12.91 22.15
N SER A 273 7.16 -13.23 20.95
CA SER A 273 5.92 -13.97 20.69
C SER A 273 6.21 -15.42 20.29
#